data_AF-A0A2D6SZU9-F1
#
_entry.id   AF-A0A2D6SZU9-F1
#
_cell.length_a   1.000
_cell.length_b   1.000
_cell.length_c   1.000
_cell.angle_alpha   90.00
_cell.angle_beta   90.00
_cell.angle_gamma   90.00
#
_symmetry.space_group_name_H-M   'P 1'
#
loop_
_entity.id
_entity.type
_entity.pdbx_description
1 polymer ?
#
loop_
_entity_poly.entity_id
_entity_poly.type
_entity_poly.pdbx_seq_one_letter_code
_entity_poly.pdbx_strand_id
1 'polypeptide(L)'
;MRSARKRSKSVVGLAFLQPPAPRLIAIGGLSGSGKTALARRLAPILGTPPGALVLRSDVIRKSLAGLTPSQRLPADSYTRASSEIVYQALRQRAAALLATGQSVIVDAVHARPEERAAIAEVASDAGLRFDGLWLQTPHETAAERIRARRDDAS
;
A
#
# COMPACT_ATOMS: atom_id res chain seq x y z
N MET A 1 -16.07 -54.92 -7.31
CA MET A 1 -16.26 -53.51 -6.92
C MET A 1 -14.99 -52.72 -7.24
N ARG A 2 -15.01 -51.85 -8.27
CA ARG A 2 -13.87 -51.02 -8.68
C ARG A 2 -14.00 -49.61 -8.09
N SER A 3 -12.86 -49.17 -7.56
CA SER A 3 -12.53 -47.90 -6.92
C SER A 3 -13.03 -46.64 -7.63
N ALA A 4 -13.65 -45.72 -6.87
CA ALA A 4 -13.90 -44.35 -7.29
C ALA A 4 -12.87 -43.41 -6.64
N ARG A 5 -11.74 -43.18 -7.32
CA ARG A 5 -10.81 -42.09 -6.98
C ARG A 5 -11.45 -40.75 -7.32
N LYS A 6 -11.84 -39.98 -6.30
CA LYS A 6 -12.15 -38.55 -6.43
C LYS A 6 -10.91 -37.83 -6.98
N ARG A 7 -10.96 -37.41 -8.24
CA ARG A 7 -9.96 -36.50 -8.81
C ARG A 7 -10.18 -35.11 -8.21
N SER A 8 -9.38 -34.76 -7.21
CA SER A 8 -9.24 -33.38 -6.77
C SER A 8 -8.59 -32.60 -7.93
N LYS A 9 -9.39 -31.81 -8.66
CA LYS A 9 -8.87 -30.94 -9.72
C LYS A 9 -8.23 -29.73 -9.05
N SER A 10 -6.92 -29.60 -9.19
CA SER A 10 -6.12 -28.51 -8.65
C SER A 10 -6.55 -27.16 -9.25
N VAL A 11 -7.44 -26.43 -8.55
CA VAL A 11 -7.97 -25.12 -8.97
C VAL A 11 -6.88 -24.03 -9.01
N VAL A 12 -5.75 -24.26 -8.33
CA VAL A 12 -4.63 -23.31 -8.24
C VAL A 12 -4.00 -23.01 -9.61
N GLY A 13 -3.97 -23.97 -10.54
CA GLY A 13 -3.27 -23.80 -11.83
C GLY A 13 -3.94 -22.87 -12.83
N LEU A 14 -5.28 -22.75 -12.81
CA LEU A 14 -6.03 -21.97 -13.80
C LEU A 14 -5.97 -20.45 -13.54
N ALA A 15 -5.85 -20.03 -12.27
CA ALA A 15 -5.72 -18.61 -11.92
C ALA A 15 -4.39 -18.00 -12.41
N PHE A 16 -3.35 -18.81 -12.66
CA PHE A 16 -2.10 -18.35 -13.27
C PHE A 16 -2.22 -18.17 -14.80
N LEU A 17 -3.18 -18.84 -15.43
CA LEU A 17 -3.35 -18.80 -16.89
C LEU A 17 -4.15 -17.57 -17.34
N GLN A 18 -4.96 -16.99 -16.46
CA GLN A 18 -5.65 -15.72 -16.66
C GLN A 18 -5.62 -14.89 -15.36
N PRO A 19 -4.52 -14.17 -15.10
CA PRO A 19 -4.39 -13.39 -13.88
C PRO A 19 -5.44 -12.27 -13.86
N PRO A 20 -6.02 -11.95 -12.69
CA PRO A 20 -6.90 -10.80 -12.56
C PRO A 20 -6.13 -9.52 -12.91
N ALA A 21 -6.81 -8.57 -13.55
CA ALA A 21 -6.22 -7.27 -13.87
C ALA A 21 -5.66 -6.60 -12.59
N PRO A 22 -4.49 -5.96 -12.66
CA PRO A 22 -3.92 -5.25 -11.53
C PRO A 22 -4.81 -4.11 -11.07
N ARG A 23 -4.63 -3.71 -9.82
CA ARG A 23 -5.38 -2.60 -9.23
C ARG A 23 -4.52 -1.80 -8.27
N LEU A 24 -4.90 -0.54 -8.11
CA LEU A 24 -4.28 0.38 -7.18
C LEU A 24 -5.19 0.59 -5.98
N ILE A 25 -4.66 0.40 -4.79
CA ILE A 25 -5.35 0.75 -3.55
C ILE A 25 -4.54 1.83 -2.85
N ALA A 26 -5.18 2.93 -2.48
CA ALA A 26 -4.57 3.93 -1.60
C ALA A 26 -5.15 3.80 -0.19
N ILE A 27 -4.30 3.74 0.82
CA ILE A 27 -4.69 3.69 2.23
C ILE A 27 -4.18 4.97 2.89
N GLY A 28 -5.11 5.82 3.33
CA GLY A 28 -4.85 7.11 3.95
C GLY A 28 -5.35 7.21 5.40
N GLY A 29 -4.92 8.25 6.12
CA GLY A 29 -5.23 8.48 7.52
C GLY A 29 -4.02 8.89 8.37
N LEU A 30 -4.27 9.45 9.56
CA LEU A 30 -3.22 9.94 10.46
C LEU A 30 -2.35 8.82 11.06
N SER A 31 -1.24 9.17 11.71
CA SER A 31 -0.42 8.20 12.44
C SER A 31 -1.26 7.50 13.51
N GLY A 32 -1.06 6.18 13.67
CA GLY A 32 -1.84 5.37 14.62
C GLY A 32 -3.20 4.87 14.11
N SER A 33 -3.63 5.25 12.90
CA SER A 33 -4.94 4.84 12.36
C SER A 33 -5.03 3.38 11.88
N GLY A 34 -3.91 2.67 11.85
CA GLY A 34 -3.86 1.26 11.44
C GLY A 34 -3.65 1.03 9.94
N LYS A 35 -3.31 2.06 9.15
CA LYS A 35 -3.06 1.94 7.69
C LYS A 35 -2.13 0.78 7.34
N THR A 36 -0.96 0.73 7.98
CA THR A 36 0.06 -0.30 7.70
C THR A 36 -0.42 -1.70 8.09
N ALA A 37 -1.22 -1.82 9.16
CA ALA A 37 -1.81 -3.10 9.55
C ALA A 37 -2.84 -3.56 8.50
N LEU A 38 -3.66 -2.65 7.99
CA LEU A 38 -4.60 -2.95 6.91
C LEU A 38 -3.87 -3.31 5.61
N ALA A 39 -2.85 -2.53 5.22
CA ALA A 39 -2.03 -2.80 4.04
C ALA A 39 -1.40 -4.21 4.08
N ARG A 40 -0.81 -4.60 5.21
CA ARG A 40 -0.21 -5.93 5.41
C ARG A 40 -1.23 -7.07 5.34
N ARG A 41 -2.47 -6.84 5.78
CA ARG A 41 -3.54 -7.85 5.68
C ARG A 41 -4.13 -7.96 4.28
N LEU A 42 -4.20 -6.85 3.55
CA LEU A 42 -4.73 -6.81 2.20
C LEU A 42 -3.73 -7.32 1.16
N ALA A 43 -2.43 -7.02 1.33
CA ALA A 43 -1.42 -7.36 0.34
C ALA A 43 -1.47 -8.82 -0.15
N PRO A 44 -1.48 -9.86 0.72
CA PRO A 44 -1.39 -11.25 0.28
C PRO A 44 -2.60 -11.76 -0.51
N ILE A 45 -3.75 -11.07 -0.42
CA ILE A 45 -5.01 -11.51 -1.03
C ILE A 45 -5.37 -10.73 -2.31
N LEU A 46 -4.49 -9.83 -2.76
CA LEU A 46 -4.74 -8.97 -3.91
C LEU A 46 -3.90 -9.37 -5.12
N GLY A 47 -4.57 -9.49 -6.28
CA GLY A 47 -3.91 -9.79 -7.55
C GLY A 47 -3.39 -11.23 -7.60
N THR A 48 -2.28 -11.43 -8.29
CA THR A 48 -1.59 -12.72 -8.38
C THR A 48 -0.65 -12.93 -7.20
N PRO A 49 -0.35 -14.20 -6.83
CA PRO A 49 0.72 -14.51 -5.89
C PRO A 49 2.04 -13.80 -6.27
N PRO A 50 2.80 -13.23 -5.31
CA PRO A 50 2.62 -13.34 -3.86
C PRO A 50 1.60 -12.36 -3.24
N GLY A 51 0.90 -11.56 -4.04
CA GLY A 51 -0.02 -10.52 -3.60
C GLY A 51 0.40 -9.14 -4.10
N ALA A 52 -0.25 -8.08 -3.62
CA ALA A 52 0.09 -6.69 -3.94
C ALA A 52 1.38 -6.22 -3.26
N LEU A 53 2.14 -5.37 -3.96
CA LEU A 53 3.29 -4.68 -3.37
C LEU A 53 2.84 -3.46 -2.59
N VAL A 54 3.42 -3.25 -1.40
CA VAL A 54 3.09 -2.11 -0.53
C VAL A 54 4.17 -1.04 -0.64
N LEU A 55 3.82 0.10 -1.22
CA LEU A 55 4.65 1.30 -1.23
C LEU A 55 4.28 2.18 -0.04
N ARG A 56 5.27 2.55 0.77
CA ARG A 56 5.06 3.40 1.95
C ARG A 56 5.77 4.74 1.81
N SER A 57 5.05 5.82 2.14
CA SER A 57 5.59 7.18 2.07
C SER A 57 6.83 7.40 2.96
N ASP A 58 6.88 6.81 4.15
CA ASP A 58 8.00 6.94 5.08
C ASP A 58 9.26 6.21 4.61
N VAL A 59 9.10 5.01 4.04
CA VAL A 59 10.19 4.26 3.41
C VAL A 59 10.74 5.00 2.19
N ILE A 60 9.87 5.56 1.35
CA ILE A 60 10.29 6.36 0.19
C ILE A 60 10.97 7.65 0.64
N ARG A 61 10.46 8.31 1.68
CA ARG A 61 11.09 9.51 2.25
C ARG A 61 12.50 9.22 2.77
N LYS A 62 12.69 8.12 3.50
CA LYS A 62 14.03 7.66 3.93
C LYS A 62 14.93 7.37 2.73
N SER A 63 14.43 6.61 1.74
CA SER A 63 15.17 6.29 0.52
C SER A 63 15.63 7.52 -0.25
N LEU A 64 14.78 8.55 -0.39
CA LEU A 64 15.13 9.81 -1.07
C LEU A 64 16.12 10.65 -0.28
N ALA A 65 16.15 10.52 1.05
CA ALA A 65 17.14 11.15 1.92
C ALA A 65 18.46 10.36 2.02
N GLY A 66 18.63 9.26 1.27
CA GLY A 66 19.81 8.39 1.36
C GLY A 66 19.88 7.58 2.66
N LEU A 67 18.76 7.46 3.38
CA LEU A 67 18.67 6.77 4.66
C LEU A 67 18.16 5.33 4.48
N THR A 68 18.65 4.43 5.32
CA THR A 68 18.11 3.07 5.43
C THR A 68 16.74 3.08 6.12
N PRO A 69 15.90 2.04 5.93
CA PRO A 69 14.59 1.97 6.57
C PRO A 69 14.62 2.01 8.11
N SER A 70 15.73 1.67 8.75
CA SER A 70 15.92 1.68 10.21
C SER A 70 16.51 3.00 10.76
N GLN A 71 16.80 3.96 9.90
CA GLN A 71 17.30 5.27 10.33
C GLN A 71 16.15 6.23 10.59
N ARG A 72 16.22 6.99 11.68
CA ARG A 72 15.23 8.03 11.98
C ARG A 72 15.31 9.15 10.95
N LEU A 73 14.15 9.62 10.51
CA LEU A 73 14.06 10.86 9.75
C LEU A 73 14.27 12.05 10.68
N PRO A 74 15.06 13.06 10.27
CA PRO A 74 15.12 14.36 10.94
C PRO A 74 13.72 14.97 11.14
N ALA A 75 13.52 15.73 12.23
CA ALA A 75 12.21 16.29 12.58
C ALA A 75 11.66 17.28 11.53
N ASP A 76 12.55 17.93 10.78
CA ASP A 76 12.28 18.86 9.67
C ASP A 76 12.01 18.15 8.32
N SER A 77 12.02 16.82 8.29
CA SER A 77 11.82 16.04 7.05
C SER A 77 10.44 16.18 6.42
N TYR A 78 9.48 16.84 7.05
CA TYR A 78 8.07 16.89 6.66
C TYR A 78 7.62 18.25 6.14
N THR A 79 8.49 18.94 5.39
CA THR A 79 8.09 20.15 4.66
C THR A 79 7.06 19.83 3.55
N ARG A 80 6.34 20.86 3.10
CA ARG A 80 5.43 20.73 1.94
C ARG A 80 6.17 20.28 0.68
N ALA A 81 7.28 20.94 0.36
CA ALA A 81 8.10 20.62 -0.81
C ALA A 81 8.65 19.18 -0.78
N SER A 82 9.18 18.74 0.37
CA SER A 82 9.65 17.35 0.51
C SER A 82 8.51 16.34 0.37
N SER A 83 7.31 16.68 0.85
CA SER A 83 6.14 15.83 0.71
C SER A 83 5.69 15.74 -0.75
N GLU A 84 5.69 16.83 -1.51
CA GLU A 84 5.37 16.81 -2.93
C GLU A 84 6.30 15.87 -3.72
N ILE A 85 7.62 15.92 -3.45
CA ILE A 85 8.62 15.03 -4.04
C ILE A 85 8.33 13.56 -3.69
N VAL A 86 8.05 13.26 -2.42
CA VAL A 86 7.75 11.91 -1.95
C VAL A 86 6.49 11.35 -2.61
N TYR A 87 5.43 12.17 -2.71
CA TYR A 87 4.17 11.76 -3.33
C TYR A 87 4.33 11.58 -4.85
N GLN A 88 5.15 12.39 -5.51
CA GLN A 88 5.49 12.19 -6.92
C GLN A 88 6.23 10.86 -7.12
N ALA A 89 7.24 10.57 -6.29
CA ALA A 89 7.98 9.31 -6.35
C ALA A 89 7.07 8.10 -6.08
N LEU A 90 6.13 8.23 -5.14
CA LEU A 90 5.09 7.22 -4.88
C LEU A 90 4.26 6.91 -6.12
N ARG A 91 3.73 7.95 -6.78
CA ARG A 91 2.92 7.80 -8.01
C ARG A 91 3.71 7.18 -9.14
N GLN A 92 4.95 7.62 -9.36
CA GLN A 92 5.82 7.06 -10.40
C GLN A 92 6.12 5.58 -10.17
N ARG A 93 6.45 5.19 -8.93
CA ARG A 93 6.70 3.79 -8.58
C ARG A 93 5.44 2.94 -8.69
N ALA A 94 4.28 3.48 -8.29
CA ALA A 94 3.00 2.80 -8.42
C ALA A 94 2.66 2.54 -9.90
N ALA A 95 2.79 3.56 -10.76
CA ALA A 95 2.57 3.43 -12.20
C ALA A 95 3.48 2.35 -12.82
N ALA A 96 4.78 2.39 -12.50
CA ALA A 96 5.75 1.42 -13.01
C ALA A 96 5.40 -0.02 -12.62
N LEU A 97 4.98 -0.26 -11.38
CA LEU A 97 4.57 -1.59 -10.91
C LEU A 97 3.25 -2.06 -11.53
N LEU A 98 2.27 -1.16 -11.65
CA LEU A 98 1.00 -1.48 -12.29
C LEU A 98 1.20 -1.90 -13.76
N ALA A 99 2.13 -1.26 -14.46
CA ALA A 99 2.49 -1.61 -15.83
C ALA A 99 3.11 -3.02 -15.96
N THR A 100 3.66 -3.60 -14.90
CA THR A 100 4.14 -5.00 -14.90
C THR A 100 3.04 -6.02 -14.60
N GLY A 101 1.77 -5.60 -14.49
CA GLY A 101 0.68 -6.48 -14.07
C GLY A 101 0.57 -6.67 -12.55
N GLN A 102 1.37 -5.96 -11.77
CA GLN A 102 1.42 -6.10 -10.31
C GLN A 102 0.40 -5.18 -9.63
N SER A 103 -0.44 -5.72 -8.75
CA SER A 103 -1.30 -4.88 -7.90
C SER A 103 -0.46 -4.13 -6.87
N VAL A 104 -0.88 -2.90 -6.54
CA VAL A 104 -0.12 -1.99 -5.66
C VAL A 104 -1.02 -1.44 -4.56
N ILE A 105 -0.50 -1.42 -3.34
CA ILE A 105 -1.05 -0.65 -2.21
C ILE A 105 -0.11 0.52 -1.94
N VAL A 106 -0.66 1.73 -1.88
CA VAL A 106 0.05 2.94 -1.42
C VAL A 106 -0.42 3.28 0.00
N ASP A 107 0.50 3.20 0.97
CA ASP A 107 0.31 3.59 2.38
C ASP A 107 0.97 4.95 2.65
N ALA A 108 0.14 5.99 2.67
CA ALA A 108 0.56 7.36 2.95
C ALA A 108 -0.52 8.10 3.75
N VAL A 109 -0.27 9.34 4.17
CA VAL A 109 -1.29 10.07 4.94
C VAL A 109 -2.48 10.45 4.07
N HIS A 110 -2.25 10.89 2.83
CA HIS A 110 -3.27 11.41 1.91
C HIS A 110 -4.23 12.39 2.62
N ALA A 111 -3.64 13.37 3.30
CA ALA A 111 -4.37 14.33 4.12
C ALA A 111 -5.28 15.20 3.24
N ARG A 112 -4.81 15.58 2.06
CA ARG A 112 -5.47 16.57 1.23
C ARG A 112 -6.24 15.93 0.06
N PRO A 113 -7.38 16.50 -0.36
CA PRO A 113 -8.16 15.99 -1.49
C PRO A 113 -7.34 15.87 -2.78
N GLU A 114 -6.46 16.82 -3.06
CA GLU A 114 -5.58 16.81 -4.24
C GLU A 114 -4.58 15.66 -4.22
N GLU A 115 -4.10 15.24 -3.04
CA GLU A 115 -3.22 14.08 -2.90
C GLU A 115 -3.96 12.76 -3.20
N ARG A 116 -5.28 12.73 -2.95
CA ARG A 116 -6.16 11.59 -3.22
C ARG A 116 -6.55 11.52 -4.69
N ALA A 117 -6.86 12.66 -5.30
CA ALA A 117 -7.12 12.77 -6.73
C ALA A 117 -5.89 12.34 -7.53
N ALA A 118 -4.72 12.89 -7.20
CA ALA A 118 -3.48 12.59 -7.94
C ALA A 118 -3.08 11.11 -7.88
N ILE A 119 -3.37 10.38 -6.79
CA ILE A 119 -3.10 8.93 -6.75
C ILE A 119 -4.16 8.12 -7.51
N ALA A 120 -5.41 8.58 -7.55
CA ALA A 120 -6.46 7.96 -8.35
C ALA A 120 -6.18 8.08 -9.86
N GLU A 121 -5.63 9.23 -10.29
CA GLU A 121 -5.21 9.48 -11.68
C GLU A 121 -4.24 8.41 -12.19
N VAL A 122 -3.31 7.92 -11.35
CA VAL A 122 -2.36 6.86 -11.74
C VAL A 122 -3.06 5.60 -12.24
N ALA A 123 -4.16 5.20 -11.59
CA ALA A 123 -4.94 4.04 -12.03
C ALA A 123 -5.83 4.38 -13.23
N SER A 124 -6.41 5.58 -13.24
CA SER A 124 -7.25 6.07 -14.33
C SER A 124 -6.49 6.10 -15.66
N ASP A 125 -5.28 6.64 -15.66
CA ASP A 125 -4.40 6.75 -16.84
C ASP A 125 -4.03 5.38 -17.41
N ALA A 126 -3.96 4.36 -16.56
CA ALA A 126 -3.70 2.98 -16.94
C ALA A 126 -4.97 2.17 -17.26
N GLY A 127 -6.17 2.76 -17.14
CA GLY A 127 -7.45 2.05 -17.29
C GLY A 127 -7.68 0.98 -16.21
N LEU A 128 -7.07 1.13 -15.04
CA LEU A 128 -7.11 0.17 -13.94
C LEU A 128 -8.06 0.60 -12.84
N ARG A 129 -8.49 -0.38 -12.03
CA ARG A 129 -9.36 -0.11 -10.88
C ARG A 129 -8.59 0.57 -9.75
N PHE A 130 -9.20 1.61 -9.20
CA PHE A 130 -8.76 2.31 -7.99
C PHE A 130 -9.72 2.06 -6.82
N ASP A 131 -9.18 1.82 -5.62
CA ASP A 131 -9.95 1.88 -4.37
C ASP A 131 -9.23 2.76 -3.34
N GLY A 132 -9.91 3.79 -2.82
CA GLY A 132 -9.39 4.66 -1.76
C GLY A 132 -9.94 4.28 -0.39
N LEU A 133 -9.07 3.91 0.55
CA LEU A 133 -9.40 3.55 1.92
C LEU A 133 -8.90 4.66 2.87
N TRP A 134 -9.81 5.56 3.26
CA TRP A 134 -9.46 6.72 4.09
C TRP A 134 -9.82 6.46 5.56
N LEU A 135 -8.85 6.00 6.34
CA LEU A 135 -9.08 5.61 7.73
C LEU A 135 -9.15 6.85 8.61
N GLN A 136 -10.28 7.02 9.28
CA GLN A 136 -10.45 7.99 10.35
C GLN A 136 -10.18 7.30 11.69
N THR A 137 -9.54 7.99 12.61
CA THR A 137 -9.37 7.51 13.98
C THR A 137 -9.87 8.60 14.91
N PRO A 138 -10.81 8.29 15.81
CA PRO A 138 -11.16 9.21 16.88
C PRO A 138 -9.88 9.59 17.64
N HIS A 139 -9.68 10.88 17.88
CA HIS A 139 -8.46 11.42 18.51
C HIS A 139 -8.08 10.71 19.82
N GLU A 140 -9.08 10.24 20.58
CA GLU A 140 -8.92 9.56 21.86
C GLU A 140 -8.24 8.19 21.74
N THR A 141 -8.59 7.39 20.72
CA THR A 141 -8.02 6.04 20.51
C THR A 141 -6.59 6.10 19.95
N ALA A 142 -6.21 7.18 19.26
CA ALA A 142 -4.87 7.34 18.70
C ALA A 142 -3.83 7.59 19.81
N ALA A 143 -4.16 8.39 20.82
CA ALA A 143 -3.29 8.67 21.95
C ALA A 143 -3.03 7.42 22.81
N GLU A 144 -4.07 6.61 23.05
CA GLU A 144 -3.94 5.34 23.78
C GLU A 144 -3.07 4.33 23.02
N ARG A 145 -3.23 4.22 21.69
CA ARG A 145 -2.39 3.34 20.85
C ARG A 145 -0.95 3.80 20.75
N ILE A 146 -0.68 5.11 20.75
CA ILE A 146 0.68 5.65 20.77
C ILE A 146 1.34 5.36 22.13
N ARG A 147 0.61 5.50 23.24
CA ARG A 147 1.12 5.15 24.59
C ARG A 147 1.36 3.65 24.77
N ALA A 148 0.60 2.81 24.08
CA ALA A 148 0.77 1.35 24.10
C ALA A 148 1.96 0.84 23.25
N ARG A 149 2.59 1.69 22.42
CA ARG A 149 3.83 1.34 21.70
C ARG A 149 5.05 1.44 22.63
N ARG A 150 5.21 0.46 23.51
CA ARG A 150 6.53 0.05 23.98
C ARG A 150 7.08 -0.93 22.93
N ASP A 151 8.25 -0.62 22.37
CA ASP A 151 9.06 -1.52 21.54
C ASP A 151 8.66 -1.75 20.07
N ASP A 152 8.62 -0.68 19.26
CA ASP A 152 8.92 -0.87 17.82
C ASP A 152 9.94 0.15 17.34
N ALA A 153 11.07 -0.41 16.89
CA ALA A 153 12.29 0.28 16.50
C ALA A 153 12.09 1.27 15.36
N SER A 154 12.95 2.28 15.38
CA SER A 154 12.96 3.44 14.49
C SER A 154 13.59 3.18 13.12
#